data_AF-A0A1H1VRJ6-F1
#
_entry.id   AF-A0A1H1VRJ6-F1
#
_cell.length_a   1.000
_cell.length_b   1.000
_cell.length_c   1.000
_cell.angle_alpha   90.00
_cell.angle_beta   90.00
_cell.angle_gamma   90.00
#
_symmetry.space_group_name_H-M   'P 1'
#
loop_
_entity.id
_entity.type
_entity.pdbx_description
1 polymer ?
#
loop_
_entity_poly.entity_id
_entity_poly.type
_entity_poly.pdbx_seq_one_letter_code
_entity_poly.pdbx_strand_id
1 'polypeptide(L)'
;MYKVFSLILTSIFLFVVSQQAIVIMNFKLNQKAITEQFCINKAKPELQCNGKCHLTKELQETEHTDSEKIMNTKNFDLVYYQDSEFKISNFNITQIKVKLIYIEFQHSEPYLEVLKPPPLLNETLTSVEYKTIQLLINNYKNETS
;
A
#
# COMPACT_ATOMS: atom_id res chain seq x y z
N MET A 1 -43.77 -11.39 -14.60
CA MET A 1 -42.56 -10.59 -14.34
C MET A 1 -41.67 -11.23 -13.26
N TYR A 2 -42.20 -11.60 -12.10
CA TYR A 2 -41.41 -12.24 -11.02
C TYR A 2 -40.67 -13.54 -11.42
N LYS A 3 -41.22 -14.35 -12.35
CA LYS A 3 -40.54 -15.55 -12.89
C LYS A 3 -39.26 -15.20 -13.66
N VAL A 4 -39.29 -14.15 -14.47
CA VAL A 4 -38.11 -13.67 -15.23
C VAL A 4 -37.08 -13.11 -14.26
N PHE A 5 -37.53 -12.33 -13.26
CA PHE A 5 -36.66 -11.82 -12.21
C PHE A 5 -35.99 -12.94 -11.40
N SER A 6 -36.74 -14.00 -11.07
CA SER A 6 -36.21 -15.18 -10.40
C SER A 6 -35.14 -15.90 -11.23
N LEU A 7 -35.35 -16.07 -12.53
CA LEU A 7 -34.36 -16.69 -13.42
C LEU A 7 -33.08 -15.87 -13.50
N ILE A 8 -33.20 -14.53 -13.58
CA ILE A 8 -32.04 -13.63 -13.61
C ILE A 8 -31.23 -13.75 -12.32
N LEU A 9 -31.89 -13.72 -11.16
CA LEU A 9 -31.21 -13.85 -9.86
C LEU A 9 -30.48 -15.19 -9.73
N THR A 10 -31.11 -16.30 -10.13
CA THR A 10 -30.46 -17.61 -10.12
C THR A 10 -29.25 -17.64 -11.06
N SER A 11 -29.35 -17.04 -12.25
CA SER A 11 -28.24 -16.97 -13.19
C SER A 11 -27.06 -16.17 -12.64
N ILE A 12 -27.30 -15.04 -11.97
CA ILE A 12 -26.24 -14.22 -11.38
C ILE A 12 -25.56 -15.00 -10.25
N PHE A 13 -26.33 -15.67 -9.40
CA PHE A 13 -25.77 -16.49 -8.33
C PHE A 13 -24.85 -17.61 -8.86
N LEU A 14 -25.30 -18.32 -9.90
CA LEU A 14 -24.47 -19.35 -10.55
C LEU A 14 -23.19 -18.75 -11.14
N PHE A 15 -23.26 -17.57 -11.75
CA PHE A 15 -22.10 -16.89 -12.29
C PHE A 15 -21.08 -16.55 -11.19
N VAL A 16 -21.53 -16.02 -10.06
CA VAL A 16 -20.66 -15.71 -8.90
C VAL A 16 -19.96 -16.96 -8.38
N VAL A 17 -20.68 -18.08 -8.25
CA VAL A 17 -20.08 -19.36 -7.80
C VAL A 17 -19.07 -19.92 -8.81
N SER A 18 -19.24 -19.63 -10.11
CA SER A 18 -18.40 -20.17 -11.18
C SER A 18 -17.04 -19.48 -11.37
N GLN A 19 -16.73 -18.43 -10.60
CA GLN A 19 -15.51 -17.63 -10.79
C GLN A 19 -14.21 -18.46 -10.67
N GLN A 20 -14.12 -19.36 -9.70
CA GLN A 20 -12.96 -20.25 -9.55
C GLN A 20 -12.81 -21.22 -10.74
N ALA A 21 -13.93 -21.68 -11.30
CA ALA A 21 -13.92 -22.56 -12.47
C ALA A 21 -13.38 -21.83 -13.72
N ILE A 22 -13.70 -20.54 -13.88
CA ILE A 22 -13.18 -19.70 -14.97
C ILE A 22 -11.66 -19.56 -14.86
N VAL A 23 -11.11 -19.34 -13.65
CA VAL A 23 -9.66 -19.27 -13.41
C VAL A 23 -8.98 -20.58 -13.82
N ILE A 24 -9.51 -21.72 -13.38
CA ILE A 24 -8.96 -23.05 -13.74
C ILE A 24 -9.05 -23.31 -15.24
N MET A 25 -10.15 -22.91 -15.89
CA MET A 25 -10.33 -23.06 -17.33
C MET A 25 -9.30 -22.24 -18.10
N ASN A 26 -9.12 -20.96 -17.73
CA ASN A 26 -8.12 -20.08 -18.33
C ASN A 26 -6.70 -20.65 -18.18
N PHE A 27 -6.38 -21.16 -16.99
CA PHE A 27 -5.10 -21.83 -16.74
C PHE A 27 -4.87 -23.02 -17.67
N LYS A 28 -5.87 -23.89 -17.86
CA LYS A 28 -5.73 -25.05 -18.74
C LYS A 28 -5.54 -24.67 -20.21
N LEU A 29 -6.29 -23.68 -20.69
CA LEU A 29 -6.17 -23.21 -22.07
C LEU A 29 -4.79 -22.59 -22.35
N ASN A 30 -4.23 -21.88 -21.36
CA ASN A 30 -2.97 -21.15 -21.49
C ASN A 30 -1.79 -21.80 -20.75
N GLN A 31 -1.89 -23.09 -20.40
CA GLN A 31 -0.94 -23.74 -19.48
C GLN A 31 0.51 -23.67 -19.96
N LYS A 32 0.74 -23.78 -21.28
CA LYS A 32 2.08 -23.69 -21.87
C LYS A 32 2.70 -22.30 -21.64
N ALA A 33 1.99 -21.24 -22.01
CA ALA A 33 2.44 -19.86 -21.84
C ALA A 33 2.66 -19.54 -20.35
N ILE A 34 1.74 -19.99 -19.48
CA ILE A 34 1.86 -19.79 -18.03
C ILE A 34 3.09 -20.51 -17.48
N THR A 35 3.35 -21.73 -17.94
CA THR A 35 4.53 -22.49 -17.52
C THR A 35 5.81 -21.81 -17.97
N GLU A 36 5.86 -21.29 -19.19
CA GLU A 36 7.04 -20.65 -19.77
C GLU A 36 7.31 -19.25 -19.19
N GLN A 37 6.28 -18.51 -18.81
CA GLN A 37 6.44 -17.14 -18.30
C GLN A 37 6.47 -17.09 -16.78
N PHE A 38 5.53 -17.75 -16.09
CA PHE A 38 5.29 -17.54 -14.66
C PHE A 38 5.71 -18.68 -13.72
N CYS A 39 6.01 -19.87 -14.23
CA CYS A 39 6.42 -20.98 -13.35
C CYS A 39 7.79 -20.72 -12.70
N ILE A 40 7.87 -20.82 -11.37
CA ILE A 40 9.15 -20.66 -10.65
C ILE A 40 10.02 -21.92 -10.69
N ASN A 41 9.42 -23.10 -10.90
CA ASN A 41 10.10 -24.40 -10.87
C ASN A 41 10.54 -24.88 -12.26
N LYS A 42 10.78 -23.98 -13.22
CA LYS A 42 11.22 -24.32 -14.59
C LYS A 42 12.53 -25.12 -14.60
N ALA A 43 13.44 -24.82 -13.66
CA ALA A 43 14.74 -25.48 -13.53
C ALA A 43 14.68 -26.88 -12.89
N LYS A 44 13.51 -27.31 -12.40
CA LYS A 44 13.31 -28.59 -11.68
C LYS A 44 12.18 -29.41 -12.32
N PRO A 45 12.41 -29.99 -13.52
CA PRO A 45 11.40 -30.76 -14.25
C PRO A 45 10.91 -32.00 -13.48
N GLU A 46 11.71 -32.55 -12.57
CA GLU A 46 11.38 -33.67 -11.70
C GLU A 46 10.16 -33.41 -10.79
N LEU A 47 9.87 -32.13 -10.50
CA LEU A 47 8.73 -31.73 -9.66
C LEU A 47 7.40 -31.70 -10.42
N GLN A 48 7.41 -31.84 -11.75
CA GLN A 48 6.20 -31.84 -12.59
C GLN A 48 5.23 -30.68 -12.28
N CYS A 49 5.79 -29.50 -11.98
CA CYS A 49 5.02 -28.32 -11.58
C CYS A 49 4.09 -27.84 -12.70
N ASN A 50 4.59 -27.69 -13.93
CA ASN A 50 3.77 -27.33 -15.11
C ASN A 50 2.81 -26.14 -14.88
N GLY A 51 3.32 -25.09 -14.21
CA GLY A 51 2.55 -23.87 -13.91
C GLY A 51 1.61 -23.97 -12.70
N LYS A 52 1.49 -25.13 -12.03
CA LYS A 52 0.60 -25.31 -10.86
C LYS A 52 0.88 -24.32 -9.72
N CYS A 53 2.14 -23.95 -9.50
CA CYS A 53 2.50 -22.92 -8.51
C CYS A 53 1.81 -21.57 -8.75
N HIS A 54 1.62 -21.18 -10.01
CA HIS A 54 0.90 -19.96 -10.37
C HIS A 54 -0.59 -20.11 -10.12
N LEU A 55 -1.18 -21.24 -10.55
CA LEU A 55 -2.60 -21.53 -10.33
C LEU A 55 -2.97 -21.51 -8.85
N THR A 56 -2.14 -22.12 -8.00
CA THR A 56 -2.38 -22.12 -6.54
C THR A 56 -2.41 -20.69 -5.99
N LYS A 57 -1.50 -19.82 -6.47
CA LYS A 57 -1.46 -18.42 -6.05
C LYS A 57 -2.70 -17.64 -6.48
N GLU A 58 -3.13 -17.78 -7.73
CA GLU A 58 -4.35 -17.11 -8.23
C GLU A 58 -5.62 -17.56 -7.49
N LEU A 59 -5.72 -18.85 -7.16
CA LEU A 59 -6.85 -19.39 -6.40
C LEU A 59 -6.86 -18.85 -4.97
N GLN A 60 -5.71 -18.79 -4.30
CA GLN A 60 -5.58 -18.19 -2.96
C GLN A 60 -5.95 -16.70 -2.97
N GLU A 61 -5.48 -15.94 -3.97
CA GLU A 61 -5.87 -14.53 -4.11
C GLU A 61 -7.38 -14.37 -4.29
N THR A 62 -8.05 -15.29 -4.99
CA THR A 62 -9.51 -15.28 -5.16
C THR A 62 -10.24 -15.57 -3.84
N GLU A 63 -9.69 -16.41 -2.96
CA GLU A 63 -10.28 -16.73 -1.65
C GLU A 63 -10.07 -15.60 -0.62
N HIS A 64 -8.92 -14.90 -0.67
CA HIS A 64 -8.60 -13.83 0.28
C HIS A 64 -9.21 -12.46 -0.10
N THR A 65 -9.70 -12.30 -1.33
CA THR A 65 -10.20 -11.00 -1.81
C THR A 65 -11.59 -10.63 -1.32
N ASP A 66 -12.32 -11.54 -0.69
CA ASP A 66 -13.65 -11.27 -0.12
C ASP A 66 -13.60 -10.51 1.23
N SER A 67 -12.44 -10.46 1.92
CA SER A 67 -12.31 -9.78 3.22
C SER A 67 -11.42 -8.53 3.21
N GLU A 68 -10.40 -8.44 2.34
CA GLU A 68 -9.38 -7.38 2.45
C GLU A 68 -9.40 -6.31 1.35
N LYS A 69 -10.05 -6.54 0.20
CA LYS A 69 -10.02 -5.57 -0.92
C LYS A 69 -10.95 -4.36 -0.77
N ILE A 70 -11.79 -4.33 0.27
CA ILE A 70 -12.66 -3.16 0.55
C ILE A 70 -11.83 -1.96 1.06
N MET A 71 -10.58 -2.16 1.51
CA MET A 71 -9.76 -1.10 2.11
C MET A 71 -8.45 -0.78 1.36
N ASN A 72 -8.41 -1.00 0.05
CA ASN A 72 -7.35 -0.48 -0.81
C ASN A 72 -7.89 0.65 -1.71
N THR A 73 -8.55 1.63 -1.09
CA THR A 73 -8.77 2.93 -1.73
C THR A 73 -7.40 3.56 -1.87
N LYS A 74 -6.78 3.41 -3.04
CA LYS A 74 -5.63 4.25 -3.41
C LYS A 74 -6.10 5.68 -3.20
N ASN A 75 -5.39 6.42 -2.35
CA ASN A 75 -5.62 7.85 -2.16
C ASN A 75 -5.57 8.48 -3.55
N PHE A 76 -6.72 8.91 -4.07
CA PHE A 76 -6.76 9.68 -5.29
C PHE A 76 -6.40 11.10 -4.88
N ASP A 77 -5.13 11.46 -5.08
CA ASP A 77 -4.71 12.85 -4.94
C ASP A 77 -5.43 13.65 -6.03
N LEU A 78 -6.45 14.40 -5.63
CA LEU A 78 -7.11 15.42 -6.44
C LEU A 78 -6.12 16.56 -6.64
N VAL A 79 -5.28 16.45 -7.66
CA VAL A 79 -4.42 17.55 -8.08
C VAL A 79 -5.30 18.54 -8.86
N TYR A 80 -5.65 19.65 -8.21
CA TYR A 80 -6.28 20.78 -8.89
C TYR A 80 -5.25 21.41 -9.84
N TYR A 81 -5.37 21.10 -11.12
CA TYR A 81 -4.58 21.72 -12.19
C TYR A 81 -5.25 23.02 -12.62
N GLN A 82 -4.72 24.14 -12.17
CA GLN A 82 -5.07 25.45 -12.72
C GLN A 82 -4.01 25.84 -13.74
N ASP A 83 -4.34 25.71 -15.03
CA ASP A 83 -3.55 26.34 -16.07
C ASP A 83 -3.92 27.83 -16.11
N SER A 84 -3.05 28.67 -15.57
CA SER A 84 -3.11 30.10 -15.82
C SER A 84 -1.75 30.56 -16.31
N GLU A 85 -1.63 30.74 -17.63
CA GLU A 85 -0.53 31.49 -18.22
C GLU A 85 -0.60 32.95 -17.73
N PHE A 86 0.13 33.28 -16.67
CA PHE A 86 0.30 34.67 -16.25
C PHE A 86 1.36 35.34 -17.13
N LYS A 87 0.93 36.04 -18.17
CA LYS A 87 1.83 36.91 -18.96
C LYS A 87 2.16 38.15 -18.17
N ILE A 88 3.39 38.20 -17.65
CA ILE A 88 3.98 39.41 -17.09
C ILE A 88 4.36 40.32 -18.25
N SER A 89 3.61 41.41 -18.48
CA SER A 89 4.11 42.52 -19.28
C SER A 89 5.02 43.38 -18.41
N ASN A 90 6.22 43.68 -18.90
CA ASN A 90 7.24 44.49 -18.21
C ASN A 90 6.63 45.75 -17.56
N PHE A 91 6.55 45.74 -16.23
CA PHE A 91 6.17 46.92 -15.45
C PHE A 91 7.42 47.55 -14.84
N ASN A 92 7.56 48.87 -14.98
CA ASN A 92 8.57 49.62 -14.26
C ASN A 92 8.17 49.64 -12.78
N ILE A 93 8.99 48.99 -11.94
CA ILE A 93 8.74 48.88 -10.51
C ILE A 93 8.95 50.27 -9.89
N THR A 94 7.87 51.03 -9.73
CA THR A 94 7.83 52.10 -8.72
C THR A 94 7.51 51.45 -7.39
N GLN A 95 8.32 51.68 -6.37
CA GLN A 95 8.20 51.07 -5.04
C GLN A 95 6.77 51.24 -4.49
N ILE A 96 5.97 50.17 -4.53
CA ILE A 96 4.64 50.16 -3.93
C ILE A 96 4.80 49.74 -2.47
N LYS A 97 4.35 50.60 -1.56
CA LYS A 97 4.28 50.27 -0.13
C LYS A 97 3.11 49.30 0.07
N VAL A 98 3.38 48.01 -0.02
CA VAL A 98 2.34 46.98 0.12
C VAL A 98 1.93 46.88 1.59
N LYS A 99 0.69 47.27 1.91
CA LYS A 99 0.06 46.89 3.16
C LYS A 99 -0.35 45.43 3.02
N LEU A 100 0.38 44.53 3.69
CA LEU A 100 0.05 43.11 3.76
C LEU A 100 -1.30 42.98 4.48
N ILE A 101 -2.37 42.79 3.69
CA ILE A 101 -3.64 42.29 4.21
C ILE A 101 -3.56 40.79 4.02
N TYR A 102 -3.18 40.08 5.08
CA TYR A 102 -3.32 38.63 5.08
C TYR A 102 -4.82 38.33 5.11
N ILE A 103 -5.30 37.64 4.08
CA ILE A 103 -6.64 37.06 4.10
C ILE A 103 -6.43 35.66 4.66
N GLU A 104 -6.77 35.47 5.93
CA GLU A 104 -6.76 34.18 6.58
C GLU A 104 -7.92 33.36 6.00
N PHE A 105 -7.62 32.47 5.05
CA PHE A 105 -8.58 31.47 4.63
C PHE A 105 -8.81 30.54 5.81
N GLN A 106 -10.01 30.59 6.38
CA GLN A 106 -10.47 29.57 7.33
C GLN A 106 -10.58 28.25 6.57
N HIS A 107 -9.48 27.50 6.52
CA HIS A 107 -9.55 26.08 6.30
C HIS A 107 -10.30 25.48 7.47
N SER A 108 -11.47 24.90 7.23
CA SER A 108 -11.99 23.88 8.13
C SER A 108 -11.07 22.67 7.98
N GLU A 109 -10.02 22.59 8.81
CA GLU A 109 -9.25 21.35 8.91
C GLU A 109 -10.24 20.23 9.25
N PRO A 110 -10.24 19.11 8.52
CA PRO A 110 -10.92 17.93 9.00
C PRO A 110 -10.20 17.50 10.27
N TYR A 111 -10.85 17.73 11.41
CA TYR A 111 -10.35 17.38 12.73
C TYR A 111 -10.19 15.86 12.82
N LEU A 112 -9.02 15.36 12.44
CA LEU A 112 -8.55 14.03 12.78
C LEU A 112 -7.49 14.23 13.85
N GLU A 113 -7.95 14.59 15.05
CA GLU A 113 -7.16 14.42 16.27
C GLU A 113 -6.93 12.93 16.48
N VAL A 114 -5.90 12.38 15.82
CA VAL A 114 -5.20 11.26 16.41
C VAL A 114 -4.23 11.87 17.41
N LEU A 115 -4.71 12.11 18.63
CA LEU A 115 -3.84 12.29 19.79
C LEU A 115 -3.04 11.00 19.97
N LYS A 116 -1.94 10.86 19.22
CA LYS A 116 -0.90 9.89 19.55
C LYS A 116 -0.10 10.54 20.68
N PRO A 117 -0.19 10.07 21.93
CA PRO A 117 0.78 10.52 22.92
C PRO A 117 2.17 10.19 22.37
N PRO A 118 3.17 11.07 22.56
CA PRO A 118 4.53 10.80 22.15
C PRO A 118 4.97 9.46 22.79
N PRO A 119 5.65 8.58 22.03
CA PRO A 119 6.12 7.33 22.58
C PRO A 119 6.99 7.63 23.79
N LEU A 120 6.65 7.05 24.95
CA LEU A 120 7.52 7.07 26.11
C LEU A 120 8.83 6.41 25.67
N LEU A 121 9.90 7.21 25.61
CA LEU A 121 11.24 6.70 25.40
C LEU A 121 11.49 5.69 26.52
N ASN A 122 11.53 4.40 26.20
CA ASN A 122 11.81 3.35 27.17
C ASN A 122 13.23 3.60 27.73
N GLU A 123 13.30 4.22 28.91
CA GLU A 123 14.50 4.46 29.74
C GLU A 123 15.16 3.16 30.25
N THR A 124 14.80 1.99 29.71
CA THR A 124 15.33 0.70 30.17
C THR A 124 16.56 0.23 29.41
N LEU A 125 16.89 0.82 28.26
CA LEU A 125 18.11 0.47 27.50
C LEU A 125 19.37 1.18 28.00
N THR A 126 19.26 2.27 28.78
CA THR A 126 20.43 3.05 29.20
C THR A 126 21.13 2.52 30.46
N SER A 127 20.43 1.75 31.32
CA SER A 127 21.02 1.29 32.60
C SER A 127 22.00 0.11 32.44
N VAL A 128 21.72 -0.81 31.50
CA VAL A 128 22.55 -2.00 31.26
C VAL A 128 23.80 -1.62 30.47
N GLU A 129 23.66 -0.74 29.47
CA GLU A 129 24.79 -0.24 28.69
C GLU A 129 25.71 0.63 29.55
N TYR A 130 25.17 1.54 30.37
CA TYR A 130 26.00 2.38 31.24
C TYR A 130 26.82 1.57 32.25
N LYS A 131 26.23 0.53 32.86
CA LYS A 131 26.95 -0.35 33.80
C LYS A 131 28.05 -1.14 33.10
N THR A 132 27.81 -1.57 31.87
CA THR A 132 28.80 -2.28 31.03
C THR A 132 29.93 -1.35 30.61
N ILE A 133 29.61 -0.12 30.20
CA ILE A 133 30.59 0.91 29.84
C ILE A 133 31.45 1.31 31.05
N GLN A 134 30.86 1.47 32.24
CA GLN A 134 31.61 1.78 33.46
C GLN A 134 32.56 0.64 33.89
N LEU A 135 32.17 -0.62 33.70
CA LEU A 135 33.05 -1.76 33.95
C LEU A 135 34.23 -1.81 32.97
N LEU A 136 33.99 -1.52 31.69
CA LEU A 136 35.05 -1.45 30.68
C LEU A 136 36.03 -0.30 30.93
N ILE A 137 35.54 0.87 31.33
CA ILE A 137 36.38 2.04 31.65
C ILE A 137 37.27 1.77 32.88
N ASN A 138 36.73 1.10 33.91
CA ASN A 138 37.50 0.79 35.12
C ASN A 138 38.57 -0.29 34.88
N ASN A 139 38.29 -1.29 34.04
CA ASN A 139 39.31 -2.27 33.65
C ASN A 139 40.44 -1.63 32.84
N TYR A 140 40.13 -0.72 31.92
CA TYR A 140 41.16 -0.03 31.14
C TYR A 140 42.08 0.84 32.02
N LYS A 141 41.53 1.54 33.02
CA LYS A 141 42.35 2.34 33.95
C LYS A 141 43.29 1.49 34.81
N ASN A 142 42.88 0.28 35.18
CA ASN A 142 43.68 -0.62 36.01
C ASN A 142 44.81 -1.31 35.22
N GLU A 143 44.72 -1.39 33.89
CA GLU A 143 45.78 -1.94 33.04
C GLU A 143 46.84 -0.91 32.64
N THR A 144 46.55 0.39 32.81
CA THR A 144 47.44 1.50 32.43
C THR A 144 48.14 2.18 33.61
N SER A 145 48.09 1.61 34.82
CA SER A 145 48.78 2.09 36.02
C SER A 145 49.73 1.06 36.61
#